data_AF-A0A7Y9RI08-F1
#
_entry.id   AF-A0A7Y9RI08-F1
#
_cell.length_a   1.000
_cell.length_b   1.000
_cell.length_c   1.000
_cell.angle_alpha   90.00
_cell.angle_beta   90.00
_cell.angle_gamma   90.00
#
_symmetry.space_group_name_H-M   'P 1'
#
loop_
_entity.id
_entity.type
_entity.pdbx_description
1 polymer ?
#
loop_
_entity_poly.entity_id
_entity_poly.type
_entity_poly.pdbx_seq_one_letter_code
_entity_poly.pdbx_strand_id
1 'polypeptide(L)' 'MPSSVIRFFRYAPDTRELKVTFVSGRLYVYEDVPPEVAAAFRETRLKGAFFNHEIRDRYAYRDITHEYAG' A
#
# COMPACT_ATOMS: atom_id res chain seq x y z
N MET A 1 -10.85 1.54 17.21
CA MET A 1 -9.43 1.16 17.34
C MET A 1 -8.63 1.85 16.24
N PRO A 2 -7.78 2.84 16.55
CA PRO A 2 -6.91 3.46 15.55
C PRO A 2 -5.62 2.65 15.47
N SER A 3 -5.59 1.61 14.65
CA SER A 3 -4.35 0.83 14.46
C SER A 3 -4.30 0.20 13.06
N SER A 4 -4.57 1.00 12.03
CA SER A 4 -4.21 0.57 10.69
C SER A 4 -2.73 0.87 10.53
N VAL A 5 -1.91 -0.19 10.50
CA VAL A 5 -0.46 -0.15 10.17
C VAL A 5 -0.11 0.73 8.94
N ILE A 6 -1.13 1.03 8.13
CA ILE A 6 -1.10 1.95 6.99
C ILE A 6 -1.43 3.37 7.46
N ARG A 7 -0.47 4.28 7.30
CA ARG A 7 -0.63 5.73 7.52
C ARG A 7 -1.36 6.38 6.34
N PHE A 8 -0.94 6.06 5.13
CA PHE A 8 -1.53 6.57 3.88
C PHE A 8 -1.15 5.67 2.71
N PHE A 9 -1.87 5.78 1.59
CA PHE A 9 -1.53 5.11 0.35
C PHE A 9 -1.91 5.97 -0.86
N ARG A 10 -1.23 5.74 -1.99
CA ARG A 10 -1.61 6.28 -3.30
C ARG A 10 -1.58 5.17 -4.35
N TYR A 11 -2.47 5.26 -5.31
CA TYR A 11 -2.49 4.36 -6.46
C TYR A 11 -2.29 5.16 -7.74
N ALA A 12 -1.39 4.69 -8.60
CA ALA A 12 -1.14 5.24 -9.92
C ALA A 12 -1.68 4.25 -10.98
N PRO A 13 -2.84 4.53 -11.62
CA PRO A 13 -3.46 3.59 -12.55
C PRO A 13 -2.63 3.38 -13.83
N ASP A 14 -1.87 4.39 -14.25
CA ASP A 14 -1.05 4.34 -15.47
C ASP A 14 0.10 3.33 -15.35
N THR A 15 0.70 3.23 -14.16
CA THR A 15 1.81 2.30 -13.86
C THR A 15 1.38 1.09 -13.05
N ARG A 16 0.11 1.02 -12.64
CA ARG A 16 -0.44 -0.01 -11.72
C ARG A 16 0.35 -0.12 -10.41
N GLU A 17 0.88 1.00 -9.94
CA GLU A 17 1.67 1.06 -8.72
C GLU A 17 0.82 1.48 -7.52
N LEU A 18 0.86 0.69 -6.45
CA LEU A 18 0.29 1.03 -5.15
C LEU A 18 1.41 1.42 -4.17
N LYS A 19 1.51 2.72 -3.87
CA LYS A 19 2.44 3.26 -2.87
C LYS A 19 1.79 3.21 -1.50
N VAL A 20 2.46 2.60 -0.53
CA VAL A 20 1.93 2.37 0.82
C VAL A 20 2.91 2.92 1.85
N THR A 21 2.45 3.92 2.62
CA THR A 21 3.18 4.49 3.75
C THR A 21 2.69 3.84 5.03
N PHE A 22 3.60 3.23 5.78
CA PHE A 22 3.31 2.64 7.08
C PHE A 22 3.43 3.66 8.19
N VAL A 23 2.74 3.43 9.31
CA VAL A 23 2.85 4.27 10.52
C VAL A 23 4.27 4.32 11.09
N SER A 24 5.09 3.31 10.80
CA SER A 24 6.51 3.27 11.14
C SER A 24 7.39 4.21 10.31
N GLY A 25 6.83 4.87 9.28
CA GLY A 25 7.56 5.70 8.33
C GLY A 25 8.11 4.93 7.13
N ARG A 26 8.02 3.59 7.11
CA ARG A 26 8.43 2.81 5.94
C ARG A 26 7.52 3.08 4.75
N LEU A 27 8.11 3.16 3.57
CA LEU A 27 7.40 3.42 2.32
C LEU A 27 7.74 2.33 1.31
N TYR A 28 6.69 1.70 0.78
CA TYR A 28 6.82 0.65 -0.22
C TYR A 28 6.02 0.98 -1.46
N VAL A 29 6.51 0.56 -2.62
CA VAL A 29 5.75 0.53 -3.88
C VAL A 29 5.46 -0.92 -4.21
N TYR A 30 4.18 -1.26 -4.37
CA TYR A 30 3.73 -2.54 -4.89
C TYR A 30 3.39 -2.39 -6.38
N GLU A 31 3.89 -3.30 -7.20
CA GLU A 31 3.80 -3.27 -8.65
C GLU A 31 2.68 -4.19 -9.17
N ASP A 32 2.19 -3.91 -10.37
CA ASP A 32 1.14 -4.68 -11.05
C ASP A 32 -0.13 -4.89 -10.21
N VAL A 33 -0.44 -3.97 -9.29
CA VAL A 33 -1.65 -4.04 -8.47
C VAL A 33 -2.86 -3.67 -9.32
N PRO A 34 -3.86 -4.55 -9.48
CA PRO A 34 -5.04 -4.23 -10.26
C PRO A 34 -5.86 -3.06 -9.68
N PRO A 35 -6.50 -2.24 -10.52
CA PRO A 35 -7.29 -1.09 -10.06
C PRO A 35 -8.46 -1.50 -9.16
N GLU A 36 -9.05 -2.68 -9.37
CA GLU A 36 -10.06 -3.28 -8.51
C GLU A 36 -9.55 -3.56 -7.08
N VAL A 37 -8.32 -4.05 -6.93
CA VAL A 37 -7.70 -4.27 -5.62
C VAL A 37 -7.40 -2.94 -4.93
N ALA A 38 -6.93 -1.94 -5.68
CA ALA A 38 -6.72 -0.60 -5.15
C ALA A 38 -8.04 0.08 -4.73
N ALA A 39 -9.12 -0.12 -5.49
CA ALA A 39 -10.45 0.39 -5.17
C ALA A 39 -11.01 -0.27 -3.89
N ALA A 40 -10.96 -1.61 -3.81
CA ALA A 40 -11.36 -2.34 -2.61
C ALA A 40 -10.52 -1.93 -1.39
N PHE A 41 -9.21 -1.75 -1.58
CA PHE A 41 -8.31 -1.25 -0.54
C PHE A 41 -8.67 0.16 -0.10
N ARG A 42 -9.21 1.01 -0.98
CA ARG A 42 -9.71 2.36 -0.65
C ARG A 42 -11.03 2.34 0.12
N GLU A 43 -11.93 1.42 -0.18
CA GLU A 43 -13.26 1.34 0.43
C GLU A 43 -13.26 0.67 1.80
N THR A 44 -12.40 -0.32 2.01
CA THR A 44 -12.38 -1.07 3.28
C THR A 44 -11.99 -0.19 4.48
N ARG A 45 -12.70 -0.36 5.60
CA ARG A 45 -12.33 0.23 6.90
C ARG A 45 -11.17 -0.52 7.57
N LEU A 46 -10.91 -1.77 7.15
CA LEU A 46 -9.92 -2.65 7.76
C LEU A 46 -8.62 -2.68 6.93
N LYS A 47 -7.98 -1.51 6.75
CA LYS A 47 -6.79 -1.38 5.89
C LYS A 47 -5.70 -2.41 6.19
N GLY A 48 -5.32 -2.58 7.45
CA GLY A 48 -4.25 -3.50 7.83
C GLY A 48 -4.56 -4.96 7.49
N ALA A 49 -5.79 -5.41 7.77
CA ALA A 49 -6.21 -6.78 7.49
C ALA A 49 -6.29 -7.05 5.98
N PHE A 50 -6.91 -6.13 5.23
CA PHE A 50 -6.98 -6.22 3.77
C PHE A 50 -5.57 -6.25 3.16
N PHE A 51 -4.69 -5.36 3.59
CA PHE A 51 -3.32 -5.29 3.09
C PHE A 51 -2.56 -6.60 3.32
N ASN A 52 -2.62 -7.17 4.52
CA ASN A 52 -1.95 -8.43 4.83
C ASN A 52 -2.50 -9.61 4.03
N HIS A 53 -3.80 -9.63 3.76
CA HIS A 53 -4.45 -10.74 3.07
C HIS A 53 -4.34 -10.65 1.55
N GLU A 54 -4.55 -9.47 0.98
CA GLU A 54 -4.68 -9.24 -0.46
C GLU A 54 -3.43 -8.66 -1.13
N ILE A 55 -2.49 -8.06 -0.38
CA ILE A 55 -1.38 -7.28 -0.98
C ILE A 55 0.01 -7.79 -0.57
N ARG A 56 0.32 -7.89 0.74
CA ARG A 56 1.68 -8.01 1.28
C ARG A 56 2.57 -9.04 0.55
N ASP A 57 2.06 -10.25 0.34
CA ASP A 57 2.82 -11.37 -0.23
C ASP A 57 2.32 -11.77 -1.64
N ARG A 58 1.50 -10.91 -2.27
CA ARG A 58 0.86 -11.18 -3.57
C ARG A 58 1.44 -10.38 -4.73
N TYR A 59 2.18 -9.31 -4.45
CA TYR A 59 2.76 -8.44 -5.46
C TYR A 59 4.23 -8.19 -5.20
N ALA A 60 5.00 -8.02 -6.28
CA ALA A 60 6.37 -7.53 -6.20
C ALA A 60 6.38 -6.14 -5.55
N TYR A 61 7.39 -5.88 -4.73
CA TYR A 61 7.49 -4.61 -4.04
C TYR A 61 8.92 -4.09 -3.94
N ARG A 62 9.04 -2.77 -3.85
CA ARG A 62 10.29 -2.05 -3.60
C ARG A 62 10.20 -1.23 -2.32
N ASP A 63 11.22 -1.32 -1.49
CA ASP A 63 11.40 -0.41 -0.34
C ASP A 63 12.02 0.89 -0.84
N ILE A 64 11.25 1.97 -0.78
CA ILE A 64 11.67 3.31 -1.20
C ILE A 64 11.76 4.27 -0.01
N THR A 65 11.84 3.74 1.22
CA THR A 65 11.86 4.54 2.45
C THR A 65 12.98 5.59 2.41
N HIS A 66 14.15 5.22 1.89
CA HIS A 66 15.32 6.11 1.81
C HIS A 66 15.25 7.13 0.67
N GLU A 67 14.43 6.90 -0.36
CA GLU A 67 14.26 7.84 -1.48
C GLU A 67 13.44 9.08 -1.08
N TYR A 68 12.72 9.01 0.04
CA TYR A 68 11.85 10.07 0.55
C TYR A 68 12.27 10.61 1.93
N ALA A 69 13.46 10.23 2.41
CA ALA A 69 14.01 10.67 3.69
C ALA A 69 14.84 11.97 3.60
N GLY A 70 14.61 12.78 2.55
CA GLY A 70 15.25 14.09 2.34
C GLY A 70 14.57 15.21 3.11
#